data_AF-A0A7S1IU41-F1
#
_entry.id   AF-A0A7S1IU41-F1
#
_cell.length_a   1.000
_cell.length_b   1.000
_cell.length_c   1.000
_cell.angle_alpha   90.00
_cell.angle_beta   90.00
_cell.angle_gamma   90.00
#
_symmetry.space_group_name_H-M   'P 1'
#
loop_
_entity.id
_entity.type
_entity.pdbx_description
1 polymer ?
#
loop_
_entity_poly.entity_id
_entity_poly.type
_entity_poly.pdbx_seq_one_letter_code
_entity_poly.pdbx_strand_id
1 'polypeptide(L)'
;MERGNPLAQDALQKCLKAGEGEFLCKIVEHLHMGVKVMRDLKREEQFLADNTLDSHRDVTVYLSALHQSREQKIASLSSVLRLIQLFCEGHHLGLQEWGNEQPSSGNSVNMVGEILKFLHEVLLTGVSQSTAALAIQLFATLTEFCQGPCPRSQSTLMEMSPNACHEVNV
;
A
#
# COMPACT_ATOMS: atom_id res chain seq x y z
N MET A 1 16.67 -4.34 -7.32
CA MET A 1 16.23 -4.23 -8.73
C MET A 1 16.06 -2.75 -9.01
N GLU A 2 16.90 -2.14 -9.83
CA GLU A 2 16.67 -0.79 -10.30
C GLU A 2 16.21 -0.91 -11.77
N ARG A 3 15.02 -0.38 -12.10
CA ARG A 3 14.43 -0.30 -13.46
C ARG A 3 13.82 -1.59 -14.04
N GLY A 4 13.00 -2.32 -13.28
CA GLY A 4 12.19 -3.44 -13.82
C GLY A 4 12.96 -4.42 -14.71
N ASN A 5 13.98 -5.10 -14.16
CA ASN A 5 14.77 -6.07 -14.94
C ASN A 5 13.91 -7.31 -15.28
N PRO A 6 13.63 -7.60 -16.58
CA PRO A 6 12.73 -8.68 -16.96
C PRO A 6 13.20 -10.07 -16.52
N LEU A 7 14.51 -10.33 -16.55
CA LEU A 7 15.06 -11.62 -16.10
C LEU A 7 14.87 -11.84 -14.60
N ALA A 8 15.03 -10.76 -13.81
CA ALA A 8 14.80 -10.81 -12.37
C ALA A 8 13.30 -10.97 -12.06
N GLN A 9 12.42 -10.31 -12.81
CA GLN A 9 10.97 -10.42 -12.71
C GLN A 9 10.48 -11.82 -13.09
N ASP A 10 11.01 -12.42 -14.15
CA ASP A 10 10.69 -13.80 -14.56
C ASP A 10 11.13 -14.83 -13.52
N ALA A 11 12.36 -14.68 -13.00
CA ALA A 11 12.86 -15.54 -11.93
C ALA A 11 11.99 -15.42 -10.68
N LEU A 12 11.64 -14.20 -10.31
CA LEU A 12 10.75 -13.92 -9.19
C LEU A 12 9.36 -14.52 -9.41
N GLN A 13 8.74 -14.34 -10.58
CA GLN A 13 7.42 -14.89 -10.88
C GLN A 13 7.40 -16.42 -10.72
N LYS A 14 8.47 -17.11 -11.12
CA LYS A 14 8.62 -18.55 -10.90
C LYS A 14 8.68 -18.90 -9.42
N CYS A 15 9.49 -18.18 -8.64
CA CYS A 15 9.56 -18.37 -7.19
C CYS A 15 8.21 -18.12 -6.50
N LEU A 16 7.50 -17.07 -6.91
CA LEU A 16 6.20 -16.69 -6.37
C LEU A 16 5.12 -17.74 -6.66
N LYS A 17 5.10 -18.28 -7.89
CA LYS A 17 4.19 -19.37 -8.26
C LYS A 17 4.52 -20.68 -7.53
N ALA A 18 5.79 -20.94 -7.25
CA ALA A 18 6.20 -22.12 -6.49
C ALA A 18 5.87 -22.02 -4.98
N GLY A 19 5.78 -20.81 -4.43
CA GLY A 19 5.46 -20.56 -3.02
C GLY A 19 3.96 -20.58 -2.68
N GLU A 20 3.10 -21.11 -3.55
CA GLU A 20 1.66 -21.33 -3.35
C GLU A 20 0.84 -20.13 -2.81
N GLY A 21 1.33 -18.90 -2.96
CA GLY A 21 0.65 -17.68 -2.52
C GLY A 21 0.95 -17.21 -1.09
N GLU A 22 1.80 -17.90 -0.31
CA GLU A 22 2.17 -17.47 1.05
C GLU A 22 2.78 -16.06 1.07
N PHE A 23 3.58 -15.76 0.04
CA PHE A 23 4.19 -14.44 -0.12
C PHE A 23 3.14 -13.33 -0.34
N LEU A 24 2.10 -13.58 -1.12
CA LEU A 24 1.01 -12.61 -1.32
C LEU A 24 0.22 -12.39 -0.03
N CYS A 25 -0.06 -13.46 0.72
CA CYS A 25 -0.72 -13.33 2.03
C CYS A 25 0.08 -12.39 2.95
N LYS A 26 1.41 -12.56 3.01
CA LYS A 26 2.27 -11.66 3.81
C LYS A 26 2.26 -10.22 3.32
N ILE A 27 2.20 -10.00 2.00
CA ILE A 27 2.04 -8.64 1.46
C ILE A 27 0.69 -8.05 1.90
N VAL A 28 -0.40 -8.79 1.76
CA VAL A 28 -1.74 -8.33 2.14
C VAL A 28 -1.81 -8.02 3.63
N GLU A 29 -1.21 -8.86 4.47
CA GLU A 29 -1.07 -8.59 5.91
C GLU A 29 -0.35 -7.26 6.18
N HIS A 30 0.71 -6.94 5.41
CA HIS A 30 1.38 -5.64 5.52
C HIS A 30 0.48 -4.49 5.05
N LEU A 31 -0.28 -4.64 3.97
CA LEU A 31 -1.22 -3.61 3.51
C LEU A 31 -2.32 -3.35 4.56
N HIS A 32 -2.87 -4.41 5.16
CA HIS A 32 -3.83 -4.31 6.26
C HIS A 32 -3.23 -3.66 7.51
N MET A 33 -1.97 -3.96 7.83
CA MET A 33 -1.24 -3.26 8.90
C MET A 33 -1.15 -1.78 8.59
N GLY A 34 -0.90 -1.39 7.34
CA GLY A 34 -0.90 0.00 6.89
C GLY A 34 -2.23 0.70 7.12
N VAL A 35 -3.34 0.09 6.72
CA VAL A 35 -4.69 0.59 7.00
C VAL A 35 -4.92 0.81 8.50
N LYS A 36 -4.50 -0.16 9.33
CA LYS A 36 -4.62 -0.03 10.79
C LYS A 36 -3.80 1.14 11.34
N VAL A 37 -2.56 1.31 10.88
CA VAL A 37 -1.69 2.43 11.29
C VAL A 37 -2.34 3.78 10.96
N MET A 38 -2.97 3.91 9.79
CA MET A 38 -3.66 5.15 9.39
C MET A 38 -4.89 5.45 10.26
N ARG A 39 -5.66 4.43 10.63
CA ARG A 39 -6.80 4.60 11.55
C ARG A 39 -6.37 5.00 12.95
N ASP A 40 -5.31 4.38 13.46
CA ASP A 40 -4.77 4.68 14.79
C ASP A 40 -4.25 6.13 14.81
N LEU A 41 -3.56 6.55 13.75
CA LEU A 41 -3.16 7.94 13.50
C LEU A 41 -4.32 8.94 13.61
N LYS A 42 -5.40 8.68 12.88
CA LYS A 42 -6.58 9.55 12.87
C LYS A 42 -7.20 9.69 14.27
N ARG A 43 -7.27 8.59 15.02
CA ARG A 43 -7.80 8.59 16.39
C ARG A 43 -6.91 9.36 17.35
N GLU A 44 -5.59 9.24 17.23
CA GLU A 44 -4.64 9.97 18.06
C GLU A 44 -4.75 11.49 17.81
N GLU A 45 -4.82 11.92 16.55
CA GLU A 45 -5.00 13.34 16.21
C GLU A 45 -6.31 13.90 16.77
N GLN A 46 -7.40 13.14 16.68
CA GLN A 46 -8.69 13.52 17.29
C GLN A 46 -8.61 13.62 18.81
N PHE A 47 -7.99 12.63 19.47
CA PHE A 47 -7.84 12.63 20.92
C PHE A 47 -7.03 13.84 21.42
N LEU A 48 -5.96 14.20 20.70
CA LEU A 48 -5.14 15.38 21.01
C LEU A 48 -5.89 16.70 20.76
N ALA A 49 -6.75 16.75 19.74
CA ALA A 49 -7.59 17.93 19.49
C ALA A 49 -8.64 18.15 20.59
N ASP A 50 -9.21 17.06 21.12
CA ASP A 50 -10.23 17.12 22.17
C ASP A 50 -9.65 17.38 23.57
N ASN A 51 -8.40 16.96 23.81
CA ASN A 51 -7.73 17.10 25.09
C ASN A 51 -6.50 17.99 24.92
N THR A 52 -6.67 19.31 25.09
CA THR A 52 -5.56 20.27 25.18
C THR A 52 -4.65 19.90 26.35
N LEU A 53 -3.69 19.01 26.11
CA LEU A 53 -2.84 18.42 27.15
C LEU A 53 -1.84 19.46 27.64
N ASP A 54 -2.02 19.90 28.87
CA ASP A 54 -1.05 20.75 29.56
C ASP A 54 0.24 19.94 29.83
N SER A 55 1.36 20.54 29.46
CA SER A 55 2.63 19.87 29.20
C SER A 55 3.26 19.28 30.48
N HIS A 56 3.28 17.94 30.60
CA HIS A 56 4.14 17.22 31.55
C HIS A 56 5.29 16.53 30.81
N ARG A 57 6.51 16.67 31.36
CA ARG A 57 7.78 16.21 30.78
C ARG A 57 7.81 14.71 30.43
N ASP A 58 7.10 13.87 31.17
CA ASP A 58 7.01 12.42 30.90
C ASP A 58 6.16 12.09 29.65
N VAL A 59 5.18 12.94 29.34
CA VAL A 59 4.33 12.78 28.13
C VAL A 59 5.16 13.02 26.86
N THR A 60 6.10 13.96 26.90
CA THR A 60 6.93 14.30 25.74
C THR A 60 7.80 13.11 25.30
N VAL A 61 8.39 12.39 26.26
CA VAL A 61 9.23 11.21 25.96
C VAL A 61 8.39 10.08 25.36
N TYR A 62 7.22 9.80 25.94
CA TYR A 62 6.31 8.78 25.41
C TYR A 62 5.83 9.09 23.99
N LEU A 63 5.42 10.34 23.73
CA LEU A 63 5.00 10.78 22.40
C LEU A 63 6.14 10.62 21.37
N SER A 64 7.38 10.96 21.73
CA SER A 64 8.52 10.80 20.81
C SER A 64 8.78 9.34 20.42
N ALA A 65 8.65 8.40 21.36
CA ALA A 65 8.81 6.97 21.09
C ALA A 65 7.69 6.43 20.20
N LEU A 66 6.44 6.90 20.41
CA LEU A 66 5.31 6.56 19.54
C LEU A 66 5.52 7.07 18.11
N HIS A 67 5.93 8.34 17.96
CA HIS A 67 6.23 8.93 16.66
C HIS A 67 7.31 8.13 15.91
N GLN A 68 8.39 7.75 16.60
CA GLN A 68 9.46 6.96 15.98
C GLN A 68 8.97 5.56 15.55
N SER A 69 8.20 4.88 16.40
CA SER A 69 7.60 3.58 16.07
C SER A 69 6.68 3.66 14.84
N ARG A 70 5.94 4.76 14.71
CA ARG A 70 5.07 5.03 13.56
C ARG A 70 5.86 5.26 12.28
N GLU A 71 6.90 6.07 12.32
CA GLU A 71 7.77 6.33 11.17
C GLU A 71 8.41 5.05 10.65
N GLN A 72 8.86 4.16 11.55
CA GLN A 72 9.40 2.86 11.18
C GLN A 72 8.37 1.98 10.44
N LYS A 73 7.11 1.97 10.90
CA LYS A 73 6.03 1.24 10.23
C LYS A 73 5.74 1.83 8.84
N ILE A 74 5.64 3.16 8.71
CA ILE A 74 5.43 3.84 7.43
C ILE A 74 6.57 3.56 6.45
N ALA A 75 7.82 3.57 6.92
CA ALA A 75 9.00 3.25 6.11
C ALA A 75 8.98 1.78 5.62
N SER A 76 8.59 0.84 6.50
CA SER A 76 8.41 -0.57 6.13
C SER A 76 7.34 -0.74 5.05
N LEU A 77 6.18 -0.10 5.23
CA LEU A 77 5.07 -0.11 4.25
C LEU A 77 5.50 0.45 2.89
N SER A 78 6.25 1.56 2.90
CA SER A 78 6.79 2.17 1.68
C SER A 78 7.74 1.23 0.95
N SER A 79 8.55 0.46 1.68
CA SER A 79 9.47 -0.53 1.13
C SER A 79 8.73 -1.71 0.48
N VAL A 80 7.65 -2.19 1.11
CA VAL A 80 6.77 -3.22 0.54
C VAL A 80 6.09 -2.72 -0.73
N LEU A 81 5.55 -1.50 -0.72
CA LEU A 81 4.94 -0.90 -1.91
C LEU A 81 5.95 -0.70 -3.03
N ARG A 82 7.18 -0.27 -2.70
CA ARG A 82 8.26 -0.15 -3.69
C ARG A 82 8.64 -1.50 -4.29
N LEU A 83 8.69 -2.55 -3.47
CA LEU A 83 8.94 -3.91 -3.95
C LEU A 83 7.84 -4.34 -4.94
N ILE A 84 6.58 -4.12 -4.59
CA ILE A 84 5.43 -4.42 -5.46
C ILE A 84 5.50 -3.62 -6.77
N GLN A 85 5.83 -2.33 -6.70
CA GLN A 85 5.99 -1.49 -7.88
C GLN A 85 7.04 -2.08 -8.83
N LEU A 86 8.18 -2.53 -8.31
CA LEU A 86 9.25 -3.14 -9.10
C LEU A 86 8.83 -4.46 -9.79
N PHE A 87 7.78 -5.13 -9.30
CA PHE A 87 7.24 -6.34 -9.95
C PHE A 87 6.49 -6.00 -11.23
N CYS A 88 5.86 -4.83 -11.27
CA CYS A 88 5.01 -4.39 -12.38
C CYS A 88 5.72 -3.38 -13.29
N GLU A 89 6.84 -2.81 -12.85
CA GLU A 89 7.66 -1.85 -13.62
C GLU A 89 8.06 -2.45 -14.97
N GLY A 90 7.85 -1.69 -16.05
CA GLY A 90 8.16 -2.15 -17.41
C GLY A 90 7.08 -3.02 -18.05
N HIS A 91 5.85 -3.00 -17.52
CA HIS A 91 4.65 -3.65 -18.08
C HIS A 91 4.74 -5.18 -18.05
N HIS A 92 5.25 -5.74 -16.94
CA HIS A 92 5.39 -7.19 -16.80
C HIS A 92 4.02 -7.86 -16.61
N LEU A 93 3.31 -8.09 -17.72
CA LEU A 93 1.92 -8.56 -17.74
C LEU A 93 1.73 -9.84 -16.90
N GLY A 94 2.70 -10.75 -16.91
CA GLY A 94 2.63 -11.98 -16.14
C GLY A 94 2.56 -11.77 -14.61
N LEU A 95 3.22 -10.74 -14.08
CA LEU A 95 3.14 -10.39 -12.65
C LEU A 95 1.96 -9.47 -12.37
N GLN A 96 1.58 -8.60 -13.31
CA GLN A 96 0.36 -7.80 -13.21
C GLN A 96 -0.88 -8.70 -13.12
N GLU A 97 -1.08 -9.63 -14.06
CA GLU A 97 -2.17 -10.59 -14.06
C GLU A 97 -2.13 -11.48 -12.82
N TRP A 98 -0.95 -12.00 -12.48
CA TRP A 98 -0.78 -12.79 -11.26
C TRP A 98 -1.05 -12.00 -10.00
N GLY A 99 -0.94 -10.67 -9.98
CA GLY A 99 -1.37 -9.86 -8.84
C GLY A 99 -2.88 -9.64 -8.76
N ASN A 100 -3.62 -9.79 -9.87
CA ASN A 100 -5.08 -9.66 -9.89
C ASN A 100 -5.79 -10.93 -9.45
N GLU A 101 -5.28 -12.08 -9.87
CA GLU A 101 -5.87 -13.39 -9.57
C GLU A 101 -4.80 -14.48 -9.61
N GLN A 102 -4.88 -15.45 -8.70
CA GLN A 102 -3.97 -16.60 -8.63
C GLN A 102 -4.83 -17.88 -8.72
N PRO A 103 -5.21 -18.31 -9.94
CA PRO A 103 -6.22 -19.37 -10.12
C PRO A 103 -5.85 -20.72 -9.51
N SER A 104 -4.55 -20.96 -9.28
CA SER A 104 -4.01 -22.17 -8.69
C SER A 104 -3.76 -22.08 -7.18
N SER A 105 -4.00 -20.93 -6.54
CA SER A 105 -3.91 -20.79 -5.09
C SER A 105 -5.31 -20.89 -4.46
N GLY A 106 -5.42 -21.56 -3.31
CA GLY A 106 -6.69 -21.64 -2.56
C GLY A 106 -7.13 -20.30 -1.96
N ASN A 107 -6.25 -19.28 -1.98
CA ASN A 107 -6.44 -17.94 -1.44
C ASN A 107 -6.02 -16.91 -2.50
N SER A 108 -6.82 -16.76 -3.55
CA SER A 108 -6.59 -15.74 -4.57
C SER A 108 -6.86 -14.34 -4.03
N VAL A 109 -5.94 -13.40 -4.28
CA VAL A 109 -5.99 -12.02 -3.80
C VAL A 109 -6.00 -11.07 -4.99
N ASN A 110 -6.84 -10.02 -4.92
CA ASN A 110 -6.78 -8.88 -5.84
C ASN A 110 -5.91 -7.77 -5.23
N MET A 111 -4.63 -7.73 -5.63
CA MET A 111 -3.65 -6.78 -5.13
C MET A 111 -4.01 -5.32 -5.45
N VAL A 112 -4.58 -5.06 -6.63
CA VAL A 112 -5.01 -3.70 -7.00
C VAL A 112 -6.08 -3.22 -6.02
N GLY A 113 -7.03 -4.08 -5.67
CA GLY A 113 -8.06 -3.75 -4.68
C GLY A 113 -7.51 -3.50 -3.28
N GLU A 114 -6.54 -4.30 -2.82
CA GLU A 114 -5.92 -4.08 -1.50
C GLU A 114 -5.11 -2.78 -1.43
N ILE A 115 -4.38 -2.45 -2.50
CA ILE A 115 -3.63 -1.19 -2.60
C ILE A 115 -4.59 0.01 -2.64
N LEU A 116 -5.71 -0.09 -3.36
CA LEU A 116 -6.75 0.95 -3.40
C LEU A 116 -7.41 1.18 -2.03
N LYS A 117 -7.76 0.11 -1.31
CA LYS A 117 -8.29 0.23 0.07
C LYS A 117 -7.31 0.97 0.98
N PHE A 118 -6.02 0.67 0.84
CA PHE A 118 -5.00 1.35 1.63
C PHE A 118 -4.85 2.82 1.23
N LEU A 119 -4.82 3.12 -0.07
CA LEU A 119 -4.82 4.51 -0.56
C LEU A 119 -6.02 5.30 -0.05
N HIS A 120 -7.22 4.75 -0.14
CA HIS A 120 -8.44 5.39 0.37
C HIS A 120 -8.32 5.71 1.87
N GLU A 121 -7.82 4.79 2.69
CA GLU A 121 -7.62 5.07 4.12
C GLU A 121 -6.58 6.17 4.38
N VAL A 122 -5.49 6.22 3.60
CA VAL A 122 -4.50 7.31 3.66
C VAL A 122 -5.15 8.66 3.33
N LEU A 123 -5.96 8.72 2.28
CA LEU A 123 -6.66 9.94 1.87
C LEU A 123 -7.71 10.37 2.91
N LEU A 124 -8.49 9.42 3.44
CA LEU A 124 -9.47 9.68 4.50
C LEU A 124 -8.85 10.14 5.82
N THR A 125 -7.64 9.70 6.13
CA THR A 125 -6.89 10.15 7.30
C THR A 125 -6.38 11.57 7.12
N GLY A 126 -6.12 11.98 5.88
CA GLY A 126 -5.53 13.25 5.53
C GLY A 126 -4.05 13.11 5.17
N VAL A 127 -3.65 13.80 4.11
CA VAL A 127 -2.25 13.83 3.66
C VAL A 127 -1.50 14.88 4.47
N SER A 128 -0.60 14.41 5.34
CA SER A 128 0.32 15.25 6.11
C SER A 128 1.75 15.12 5.57
N GLN A 129 2.67 15.92 6.09
CA GLN A 129 4.09 15.79 5.77
C GLN A 129 4.62 14.36 6.03
N SER A 130 4.09 13.67 7.04
CA SER A 130 4.52 12.32 7.39
C SER A 130 3.91 11.21 6.51
N THR A 131 2.79 11.48 5.82
CA THR A 131 2.06 10.49 5.01
C THR A 131 2.10 10.77 3.51
N ALA A 132 2.53 11.96 3.09
CA ALA A 132 2.62 12.35 1.68
C ALA A 132 3.50 11.41 0.85
N ALA A 133 4.67 11.03 1.37
CA ALA A 133 5.56 10.09 0.68
C ALA A 133 4.91 8.71 0.46
N LEU A 134 4.13 8.25 1.44
CA LEU A 134 3.39 6.99 1.36
C LEU A 134 2.27 7.07 0.31
N ALA A 135 1.51 8.18 0.28
CA ALA A 135 0.48 8.41 -0.73
C ALA A 135 1.08 8.42 -2.15
N ILE A 136 2.20 9.13 -2.36
CA ILE A 136 2.93 9.16 -3.63
C ILE A 136 3.35 7.73 -4.04
N GLN A 137 3.89 6.96 -3.11
CA GLN A 137 4.32 5.59 -3.39
C GLN A 137 3.13 4.67 -3.74
N LEU A 138 1.97 4.84 -3.09
CA LEU A 138 0.73 4.12 -3.43
C LEU A 138 0.28 4.44 -4.86
N PHE A 139 0.21 5.71 -5.23
CA PHE A 139 -0.13 6.13 -6.60
C PHE A 139 0.85 5.60 -7.64
N ALA A 140 2.16 5.67 -7.36
CA ALA A 140 3.18 5.12 -8.24
C ALA A 140 3.00 3.61 -8.44
N THR A 141 2.71 2.88 -7.37
CA THR A 141 2.49 1.42 -7.42
C THR A 141 1.25 1.06 -8.25
N LEU A 142 0.14 1.79 -8.06
CA LEU A 142 -1.08 1.61 -8.86
C LEU A 142 -0.86 1.92 -10.34
N THR A 143 -0.06 2.95 -10.63
CA THR A 143 0.24 3.36 -12.00
C THR A 143 1.00 2.26 -12.73
N GLU A 144 2.01 1.65 -12.12
CA GLU A 144 2.73 0.51 -12.72
C GLU A 144 1.84 -0.73 -12.89
N PHE A 145 0.91 -0.99 -11.94
CA PHE A 145 -0.05 -2.09 -12.08
C PHE A 145 -1.00 -1.93 -13.26
N CYS A 146 -1.41 -0.68 -13.56
CA CYS A 146 -2.35 -0.39 -14.64
C CYS A 146 -1.65 -0.01 -15.96
N GLN A 147 -0.32 0.00 -15.98
CA GLN A 147 0.46 0.43 -17.14
C GLN A 147 0.41 -0.63 -18.26
N GLY A 148 0.18 -0.16 -19.50
CA GLY A 148 0.01 -1.03 -20.68
C GLY A 148 -1.44 -1.52 -20.85
N PRO A 149 -1.73 -2.34 -21.89
CA PRO A 149 -3.03 -2.95 -22.04
C PRO A 149 -3.22 -4.05 -20.99
N CYS A 150 -3.70 -3.68 -19.80
CA CYS A 150 -4.04 -4.60 -18.71
C CYS A 150 -5.53 -4.46 -18.33
N PRO A 151 -6.46 -5.06 -19.11
CA PRO A 151 -7.90 -4.80 -18.96
C PRO A 151 -8.42 -5.11 -17.56
N ARG A 152 -7.88 -6.14 -16.89
CA ARG A 152 -8.39 -6.56 -15.58
C ARG A 152 -8.02 -5.60 -14.45
N SER A 153 -6.78 -5.11 -14.42
CA SER A 153 -6.39 -4.06 -13.46
C SER A 153 -7.13 -2.76 -13.74
N GLN A 154 -7.31 -2.42 -15.01
CA GLN A 154 -8.07 -1.23 -15.42
C GLN A 154 -9.56 -1.34 -15.01
N SER A 155 -10.21 -2.48 -15.24
CA SER A 155 -11.59 -2.71 -14.79
C SER A 155 -11.71 -2.67 -13.27
N THR A 156 -10.79 -3.30 -12.52
CA THR A 156 -10.80 -3.25 -11.05
C THR A 156 -10.70 -1.80 -10.55
N LEU A 157 -9.82 -1.00 -11.16
CA LEU A 157 -9.68 0.41 -10.84
C LEU A 157 -11.00 1.17 -11.09
N MET A 158 -11.68 0.91 -12.21
CA MET A 158 -12.95 1.54 -12.56
C MET A 158 -14.11 1.12 -11.66
N GLU A 159 -14.23 -0.17 -11.35
CA GLU A 159 -15.32 -0.75 -10.56
C GLU A 159 -15.24 -0.36 -9.07
N MET A 160 -14.03 -0.24 -8.53
CA MET A 160 -13.82 0.28 -7.16
C MET A 160 -13.89 1.81 -7.09
N SER A 161 -14.05 2.49 -8.23
CA SER A 161 -14.03 3.95 -8.38
C SER A 161 -15.40 4.62 -8.67
N PRO A 162 -16.50 4.32 -7.95
CA PRO A 162 -17.53 5.35 -7.76
C PRO A 162 -16.99 6.50 -6.89
N ASN A 163 -16.13 6.19 -5.91
CA ASN A 163 -15.68 7.15 -4.88
C ASN A 163 -14.22 7.63 -5.06
N ALA A 164 -13.32 6.82 -5.60
CA ALA A 164 -11.89 7.18 -5.74
C ALA A 164 -11.66 8.35 -6.71
N CYS A 165 -12.33 8.39 -7.87
CA CYS A 165 -12.29 9.54 -8.78
C CYS A 165 -12.87 10.83 -8.17
N HIS A 166 -13.78 10.74 -7.20
CA HIS A 166 -14.30 11.92 -6.50
C HIS A 166 -13.29 12.49 -5.49
N GLU A 167 -12.51 11.64 -4.82
CA GLU A 167 -11.51 12.04 -3.81
C GLU A 167 -10.25 12.70 -4.40
N VAL A 168 -9.92 12.40 -5.67
CA VAL A 168 -8.77 13.02 -6.37
C VAL A 168 -9.14 14.41 -6.93
N ASN A 169 -10.41 14.78 -6.95
CA ASN A 169 -10.93 15.99 -7.61
C ASN A 169 -11.34 17.10 -6.62
N VAL A 170 -10.84 17.06 -5.38
CA VAL A 170 -11.08 18.07 -4.33
C VAL A 170 -9.93 19.06 -4.25
#